data_AF-A0A258TQK1-F1
#
_entry.id   AF-A0A258TQK1-F1
#
_cell.length_a   1.000
_cell.length_b   1.000
_cell.length_c   1.000
_cell.angle_alpha   90.00
_cell.angle_beta   90.00
_cell.angle_gamma   90.00
#
_symmetry.space_group_name_H-M   'P 1'
#
loop_
_entity.id
_entity.type
_entity.pdbx_description
1 polymer ?
#
loop_
_entity_poly.entity_id
_entity_poly.type
_entity_poly.pdbx_seq_one_letter_code
_entity_poly.pdbx_strand_id
1 'polypeptide(L)'
;MEWEAVSDELAAIFASGKPEQLQTYLTGLAAPVVAQPNRVGARPNQKKLEAAAASRQIRLRMAHLALKGYVLSAAAGGKSGKIRFNWLNGFVAQRLLFARELERKPVSQFWFRLIWPLVWQKRLLMPLVEAKGIYCFYSKPLIEAIAKLIGGRECLEIAAGDGTLSRFLAAEGVRATATDDYSWKHAVNYPETVLKMDAAQALRKFQPTVVVCSWPPANNSFERLIFTSPGVELYIVIGSRHTFASGNWADYRAQTAFELKEDADLGRGVLPPELGGTVYLFHKRDA
;
A
#
# COMPACT_ATOMS: atom_id res chain seq x y z
N MET A 1 -4.54 -19.57 9.81
CA MET A 1 -3.70 -18.65 8.99
C MET A 1 -3.14 -17.54 9.89
N GLU A 2 -1.97 -16.95 9.62
CA GLU A 2 -1.36 -15.95 10.53
C GLU A 2 -2.25 -14.73 10.81
N TRP A 3 -3.14 -14.37 9.86
CA TRP A 3 -4.14 -13.31 10.01
C TRP A 3 -5.23 -13.64 11.04
N GLU A 4 -5.77 -14.86 11.01
CA GLU A 4 -6.75 -15.33 12.00
C GLU A 4 -6.10 -15.35 13.39
N ALA A 5 -4.86 -15.84 13.50
CA ALA A 5 -4.15 -15.87 14.78
C ALA A 5 -3.93 -14.47 15.36
N VAL A 6 -3.49 -13.49 14.56
CA VAL A 6 -3.30 -12.10 15.03
C VAL A 6 -4.63 -11.42 15.34
N SER A 7 -5.67 -11.69 14.54
CA SER A 7 -7.02 -11.17 14.76
C SER A 7 -7.62 -11.72 16.07
N ASP A 8 -7.46 -13.02 16.32
CA ASP A 8 -7.98 -13.70 17.51
C ASP A 8 -7.20 -13.28 18.77
N GLU A 9 -5.87 -13.14 18.67
CA GLU A 9 -5.01 -12.62 19.75
C GLU A 9 -5.39 -11.18 20.13
N LEU A 10 -5.58 -10.31 19.14
CA LEU A 10 -6.00 -8.93 19.39
C LEU A 10 -7.43 -8.87 19.92
N ALA A 11 -8.36 -9.67 19.40
CA ALA A 11 -9.73 -9.75 19.92
C ALA A 11 -9.77 -10.20 21.38
N ALA A 12 -8.90 -11.14 21.78
CA ALA A 12 -8.77 -11.59 23.17
C ALA A 12 -8.19 -10.51 24.09
N ILE A 13 -7.16 -9.77 23.65
CA ILE A 13 -6.56 -8.64 24.38
C ILE A 13 -7.55 -7.47 24.52
N PHE A 14 -8.42 -7.26 23.52
CA PHE A 14 -9.44 -6.23 23.58
C PHE A 14 -10.64 -6.62 24.43
N ALA A 15 -11.02 -7.91 24.46
CA ALA A 15 -12.06 -8.44 25.35
C ALA A 15 -11.68 -8.37 26.83
N SER A 16 -10.38 -8.37 27.15
CA SER A 16 -9.89 -8.26 28.53
C SER A 16 -9.91 -6.83 29.07
N GLY A 17 -10.02 -5.81 28.21
CA GLY A 17 -10.15 -4.40 28.58
C GLY A 17 -8.93 -3.77 29.25
N LYS A 18 -7.74 -4.41 29.20
CA LYS A 18 -6.53 -3.97 29.91
C LYS A 18 -5.52 -3.30 28.96
N PRO A 19 -5.30 -1.97 29.04
CA PRO A 19 -4.36 -1.24 28.16
C PRO A 19 -2.91 -1.72 28.26
N GLU A 20 -2.52 -2.25 29.43
CA GLU A 20 -1.17 -2.77 29.69
C GLU A 20 -0.84 -3.98 28.81
N GLN A 21 -1.81 -4.87 28.57
CA GLN A 21 -1.61 -6.07 27.73
C GLN A 21 -1.37 -5.70 26.26
N LEU A 22 -1.94 -4.59 25.80
CA LEU A 22 -1.75 -4.06 24.46
C LEU A 22 -0.35 -3.46 24.30
N GLN A 23 0.13 -2.71 25.30
CA GLN A 23 1.51 -2.22 25.32
C GLN A 23 2.50 -3.39 25.36
N THR A 24 2.27 -4.41 26.18
CA THR A 24 3.12 -5.61 26.22
C THR A 24 3.15 -6.36 24.88
N TYR A 25 1.99 -6.50 24.21
CA TYR A 25 1.90 -7.14 22.90
C TYR A 25 2.67 -6.38 21.81
N LEU A 26 2.48 -5.05 21.74
CA LEU A 26 3.19 -4.18 20.79
C LEU A 26 4.70 -4.15 21.05
N THR A 27 5.10 -4.11 22.33
CA THR A 27 6.52 -4.13 22.74
C THR A 27 7.17 -5.48 22.43
N GLY A 28 6.44 -6.59 22.63
CA GLY A 28 6.90 -7.94 22.30
C GLY A 28 7.06 -8.19 20.79
N LEU A 29 6.22 -7.56 19.96
CA LEU A 29 6.36 -7.56 18.50
C LEU A 29 7.50 -6.65 18.02
N ALA A 30 7.76 -5.54 18.71
CA ALA A 30 8.82 -4.58 18.39
C ALA A 30 10.22 -5.02 18.86
N ALA A 31 10.31 -6.04 19.72
CA ALA A 31 11.59 -6.54 20.23
C ALA A 31 12.43 -7.16 19.10
N PRO A 32 13.73 -6.82 18.99
CA PRO A 32 14.61 -7.36 17.97
C PRO A 32 14.70 -8.89 18.07
N VAL A 33 14.84 -9.57 16.93
CA VAL A 33 15.15 -11.01 16.90
C VAL A 33 16.58 -11.18 17.38
N VAL A 34 16.77 -11.22 18.69
CA VAL A 34 18.03 -11.66 19.28
C VAL A 34 18.09 -13.16 19.07
N ALA A 35 19.06 -13.63 18.30
CA ALA A 35 19.38 -15.05 18.23
C ALA A 35 19.62 -15.53 19.67
N GLN A 36 18.84 -16.51 20.13
CA GLN A 36 19.08 -17.11 21.43
C GLN A 36 20.52 -17.65 21.45
N PRO A 37 21.39 -17.27 22.41
CA PRO A 37 22.78 -17.73 22.44
C PRO A 37 22.93 -19.24 22.71
N ASN A 38 21.84 -19.95 23.00
CA ASN A 38 21.90 -21.36 23.38
C ASN A 38 21.51 -22.27 22.23
N ARG A 39 22.47 -22.53 21.32
CA ARG A 39 22.72 -23.84 20.72
C ARG A 39 23.99 -23.77 19.87
N VAL A 40 25.08 -24.26 20.46
CA VAL A 40 26.33 -24.57 19.74
C VAL A 40 25.97 -25.56 18.62
N GLY A 41 26.12 -25.17 17.35
CA GLY A 41 26.22 -26.13 16.25
C GLY A 41 25.47 -25.85 14.94
N ALA A 42 24.57 -24.87 14.82
CA ALA A 42 23.88 -24.63 13.54
C ALA A 42 23.77 -23.15 13.19
N ARG A 43 24.45 -22.74 12.11
CA ARG A 43 24.23 -21.41 11.49
C ARG A 43 22.75 -21.31 11.11
N PRO A 44 21.98 -20.34 11.65
CA PRO A 44 20.58 -20.21 11.30
C PRO A 44 20.45 -19.82 9.82
N ASN A 45 19.56 -20.51 9.10
CA ASN A 45 19.36 -20.32 7.67
C ASN A 45 18.86 -18.90 7.40
N GLN A 46 19.68 -18.07 6.75
CA GLN A 46 19.48 -16.63 6.59
C GLN A 46 18.11 -16.29 5.96
N LYS A 47 17.66 -17.11 4.99
CA LYS A 47 16.31 -17.01 4.40
C LYS A 47 15.16 -17.22 5.39
N LYS A 48 15.33 -18.10 6.39
CA LYS A 48 14.31 -18.31 7.44
C LYS A 48 14.25 -17.16 8.42
N LEU A 49 15.39 -16.53 8.73
CA LEU A 49 15.46 -15.34 9.57
C LEU A 49 14.82 -14.13 8.87
N GLU A 50 15.10 -13.95 7.58
CA GLU A 50 14.50 -12.90 6.76
C GLU A 50 12.98 -13.09 6.60
N ALA A 51 12.51 -14.32 6.35
CA ALA A 51 11.08 -14.62 6.29
C ALA A 51 10.37 -14.41 7.64
N ALA A 52 11.02 -14.76 8.76
CA ALA A 52 10.49 -14.53 10.10
C ALA A 52 10.47 -13.05 10.48
N ALA A 53 11.48 -12.28 10.06
CA ALA A 53 11.51 -10.83 10.24
C ALA A 53 10.43 -10.14 9.39
N ALA A 54 10.27 -10.54 8.13
CA ALA A 54 9.21 -10.05 7.24
C ALA A 54 7.82 -10.37 7.81
N SER A 55 7.57 -11.62 8.24
CA SER A 55 6.29 -11.97 8.89
C SER A 55 6.03 -11.16 10.15
N ARG A 56 7.02 -10.98 11.05
CA ARG A 56 6.86 -10.12 12.24
C ARG A 56 6.56 -8.66 11.88
N GLN A 57 7.17 -8.14 10.85
CA GLN A 57 6.97 -6.75 10.41
C GLN A 57 5.60 -6.54 9.77
N ILE A 58 5.13 -7.51 8.99
CA ILE A 58 3.74 -7.56 8.50
C ILE A 58 2.81 -7.64 9.71
N ARG A 59 3.03 -8.52 10.69
CA ARG A 59 2.22 -8.62 11.92
C ARG A 59 2.19 -7.33 12.73
N LEU A 60 3.31 -6.65 12.88
CA LEU A 60 3.41 -5.38 13.61
C LEU A 60 2.62 -4.27 12.92
N ARG A 61 2.66 -4.23 11.59
CA ARG A 61 1.90 -3.29 10.78
C ARG A 61 0.40 -3.62 10.77
N MET A 62 0.06 -4.91 10.72
CA MET A 62 -1.31 -5.41 10.86
C MET A 62 -1.87 -5.08 12.25
N ALA A 63 -1.08 -5.23 13.31
CA ALA A 63 -1.45 -4.83 14.66
C ALA A 63 -1.65 -3.31 14.78
N HIS A 64 -0.81 -2.51 14.12
CA HIS A 64 -0.98 -1.04 14.09
C HIS A 64 -2.24 -0.60 13.32
N LEU A 65 -2.57 -1.27 12.21
CA LEU A 65 -3.79 -1.01 11.44
C LEU A 65 -5.05 -1.47 12.17
N ALA A 66 -5.01 -2.65 12.79
CA ALA A 66 -6.08 -3.16 13.66
C ALA A 66 -6.26 -2.27 14.90
N LEU A 67 -5.17 -1.77 15.49
CA LEU A 67 -5.19 -0.81 16.59
C LEU A 67 -5.84 0.50 16.16
N LYS A 68 -5.50 1.03 14.99
CA LYS A 68 -6.17 2.23 14.44
C LYS A 68 -7.66 1.98 14.24
N GLY A 69 -8.03 0.85 13.65
CA GLY A 69 -9.43 0.45 13.48
C GLY A 69 -10.18 0.30 14.81
N TYR A 70 -9.52 -0.26 15.83
CA TYR A 70 -10.09 -0.47 17.15
C TYR A 70 -10.21 0.82 17.97
N VAL A 71 -9.18 1.67 17.97
CA VAL A 71 -9.20 3.01 18.59
C VAL A 71 -10.29 3.87 17.94
N LEU A 72 -10.48 3.76 16.61
CA LEU A 72 -11.60 4.37 15.90
C LEU A 72 -12.95 3.78 16.31
N SER A 73 -13.05 2.46 16.56
CA SER A 73 -14.27 1.80 17.04
C SER A 73 -14.62 2.17 18.49
N ALA A 74 -13.60 2.33 19.35
CA ALA A 74 -13.75 2.74 20.74
C ALA A 74 -14.13 4.23 20.83
N ALA A 75 -13.55 5.07 19.98
CA ALA A 75 -13.92 6.49 19.85
C ALA A 75 -15.31 6.70 19.21
N ALA A 76 -15.85 5.71 18.49
CA ALA A 76 -17.18 5.74 17.89
C ALA A 76 -18.31 5.36 18.86
N GLY A 77 -18.02 5.15 20.15
CA GLY A 77 -19.01 4.77 21.16
C GLY A 77 -19.36 3.29 21.06
N GLY A 78 -18.73 2.49 21.93
CA GLY A 78 -18.75 1.04 21.89
C GLY A 78 -20.14 0.43 21.73
N LYS A 79 -20.35 -0.22 20.58
CA LYS A 79 -21.11 -1.46 20.44
C LYS A 79 -20.39 -2.31 19.41
N SER A 80 -20.08 -3.55 19.79
CA SER A 80 -19.55 -4.60 18.91
C SER A 80 -20.55 -4.89 17.78
N GLY A 81 -20.50 -4.07 16.75
CA GLY A 81 -21.35 -4.17 15.56
C GLY A 81 -20.49 -3.94 14.33
N LYS A 82 -20.77 -4.68 13.25
CA LYS A 82 -20.10 -4.51 11.96
C LYS A 82 -20.06 -3.01 11.60
N ILE A 83 -18.86 -2.44 11.52
CA ILE A 83 -18.66 -1.05 11.10
C ILE A 83 -19.24 -0.93 9.69
N ARG A 84 -20.26 -0.08 9.52
CA ARG A 84 -20.94 0.13 8.23
C ARG A 84 -21.25 1.60 8.06
N PHE A 85 -21.14 2.06 6.82
CA PHE A 85 -21.73 3.34 6.43
C PHE A 85 -23.24 3.32 6.65
N ASN A 86 -23.80 4.48 7.00
CA ASN A 86 -25.22 4.71 6.77
C ASN A 86 -25.49 4.77 5.26
N TRP A 87 -26.74 4.53 4.87
CA TRP A 87 -27.09 4.39 3.46
C TRP A 87 -26.71 5.61 2.61
N LEU A 88 -26.90 6.83 3.13
CA LEU A 88 -26.55 8.08 2.43
C LEU A 88 -25.05 8.23 2.17
N ASN A 89 -24.22 8.10 3.21
CA ASN A 89 -22.76 8.22 3.08
C ASN A 89 -22.20 7.09 2.21
N GLY A 90 -22.72 5.87 2.38
CA GLY A 90 -22.35 4.72 1.56
C GLY A 90 -22.69 4.96 0.08
N PHE A 91 -23.89 5.46 -0.22
CA PHE A 91 -24.31 5.77 -1.59
C PHE A 91 -23.45 6.87 -2.22
N VAL A 92 -23.14 7.94 -1.48
CA VAL A 92 -22.29 9.02 -1.96
C VAL A 92 -20.86 8.51 -2.24
N ALA A 93 -20.26 7.78 -1.30
CA ALA A 93 -18.93 7.20 -1.48
C ALA A 93 -18.90 6.21 -2.66
N GLN A 94 -19.91 5.35 -2.77
CA GLN A 94 -20.09 4.41 -3.89
C GLN A 94 -20.11 5.16 -5.22
N ARG A 95 -20.93 6.20 -5.34
CA ARG A 95 -21.10 6.97 -6.57
C ARG A 95 -19.87 7.81 -6.91
N LEU A 96 -19.11 8.27 -5.93
CA LEU A 96 -17.89 9.05 -6.16
C LEU A 96 -16.70 8.17 -6.59
N LEU A 97 -16.51 7.03 -5.92
CA LEU A 97 -15.24 6.30 -5.95
C LEU A 97 -15.26 5.00 -6.74
N PHE A 98 -16.45 4.43 -6.96
CA PHE A 98 -16.59 3.10 -7.54
C PHE A 98 -17.44 3.13 -8.82
N ALA A 99 -17.12 2.24 -9.76
CA ALA A 99 -17.94 1.97 -10.93
C ALA A 99 -19.10 1.04 -10.55
N ARG A 100 -18.76 -0.13 -10.00
CA ARG A 100 -19.67 -1.16 -9.53
C ARG A 100 -19.02 -1.86 -8.34
N GLU A 101 -19.80 -2.18 -7.30
CA GLU A 101 -19.29 -2.82 -6.08
C GLU A 101 -17.98 -2.17 -5.57
N LEU A 102 -16.86 -2.89 -5.53
CA LEU A 102 -15.55 -2.38 -5.14
C LEU A 102 -14.60 -2.14 -6.32
N GLU A 103 -15.11 -2.23 -7.55
CA GLU A 103 -14.35 -1.84 -8.73
C GLU A 103 -14.16 -0.33 -8.75
N ARG A 104 -12.92 0.10 -8.55
CA ARG A 104 -12.53 1.51 -8.57
C ARG A 104 -12.72 2.09 -9.96
N LYS A 105 -13.05 3.39 -10.02
CA LYS A 105 -13.04 4.19 -11.25
C LYS A 105 -12.14 5.43 -11.12
N PRO A 106 -11.71 6.04 -12.23
CA PRO A 106 -11.09 7.36 -12.19
C PRO A 106 -12.03 8.37 -11.53
N VAL A 107 -11.55 9.03 -10.47
CA VAL A 107 -12.39 9.93 -9.68
C VAL A 107 -12.38 11.33 -10.30
N SER A 108 -13.57 11.91 -10.52
CA SER A 108 -13.66 13.31 -10.93
C SER A 108 -13.23 14.23 -9.79
N GLN A 109 -12.13 14.97 -9.96
CA GLN A 109 -11.61 15.88 -8.95
C GLN A 109 -12.63 16.97 -8.57
N PHE A 110 -13.37 17.48 -9.56
CA PHE A 110 -14.39 18.51 -9.34
C PHE A 110 -15.51 18.01 -8.42
N TRP A 111 -16.15 16.90 -8.79
CA TRP A 111 -17.25 16.32 -8.00
C TRP A 111 -16.78 15.81 -6.65
N PHE A 112 -15.57 15.23 -6.58
CA PHE A 112 -14.99 14.83 -5.31
C PHE A 112 -14.83 16.02 -4.36
N ARG A 113 -14.23 17.13 -4.83
CA ARG A 113 -14.06 18.33 -3.99
C ARG A 113 -15.37 18.94 -3.52
N LEU A 114 -16.41 18.88 -4.36
CA LEU A 114 -17.73 19.43 -4.03
C LEU A 114 -18.50 18.55 -3.04
N ILE A 115 -18.49 17.24 -3.24
CA ILE A 115 -19.38 16.32 -2.53
C ILE A 115 -18.69 15.63 -1.33
N TRP A 116 -17.38 15.35 -1.42
CA TRP A 116 -16.65 14.67 -0.34
C TRP A 116 -16.74 15.35 1.03
N PRO A 117 -16.71 16.69 1.15
CA PRO A 117 -16.89 17.36 2.45
C PRO A 117 -18.23 17.07 3.14
N LEU A 118 -19.26 16.66 2.37
CA LEU A 118 -20.59 16.31 2.89
C LEU A 118 -20.62 14.89 3.48
N VAL A 119 -19.57 14.08 3.26
CA VAL A 119 -19.47 12.72 3.81
C VAL A 119 -18.91 12.78 5.22
N TRP A 120 -19.78 12.89 6.23
CA TRP A 120 -19.37 12.97 7.64
C TRP A 120 -18.79 11.66 8.18
N GLN A 121 -19.11 10.52 7.57
CA GLN A 121 -18.55 9.20 7.94
C GLN A 121 -17.28 8.84 7.15
N LYS A 122 -16.60 9.80 6.52
CA LYS A 122 -15.41 9.57 5.67
C LYS A 122 -14.30 8.73 6.31
N ARG A 123 -14.15 8.80 7.64
CA ARG A 123 -13.17 8.02 8.42
C ARG A 123 -13.38 6.50 8.34
N LEU A 124 -14.59 6.06 7.98
CA LEU A 124 -14.90 4.63 7.84
C LEU A 124 -14.49 4.05 6.49
N LEU A 125 -14.25 4.89 5.47
CA LEU A 125 -13.99 4.43 4.11
C LEU A 125 -12.76 3.53 4.04
N MET A 126 -11.59 4.08 4.39
CA MET A 126 -10.32 3.40 4.19
C MET A 126 -10.24 2.08 4.95
N PRO A 127 -10.61 1.99 6.25
CA PRO A 127 -10.60 0.70 6.96
C PRO A 127 -11.47 -0.39 6.29
N LEU A 128 -12.59 -0.02 5.67
CA LEU A 128 -13.49 -0.98 5.02
C LEU A 128 -12.93 -1.50 3.70
N VAL A 129 -12.27 -0.63 2.92
CA VAL A 129 -11.78 -0.96 1.58
C VAL A 129 -10.34 -1.50 1.61
N GLU A 130 -9.54 -1.15 2.62
CA GLU A 130 -8.20 -1.71 2.86
C GLU A 130 -8.26 -3.21 3.13
N ALA A 131 -9.29 -3.68 3.85
CA ALA A 131 -9.56 -5.12 4.03
C ALA A 131 -9.83 -5.87 2.71
N LYS A 132 -10.02 -5.12 1.62
CA LYS A 132 -10.22 -5.61 0.24
C LYS A 132 -9.07 -5.20 -0.69
N GLY A 133 -7.93 -4.81 -0.11
CA GLY A 133 -6.72 -4.47 -0.86
C GLY A 133 -6.72 -3.09 -1.51
N ILE A 134 -7.64 -2.20 -1.14
CA ILE A 134 -7.72 -0.84 -1.67
C ILE A 134 -7.09 0.14 -0.67
N TYR A 135 -5.96 0.73 -1.06
CA TYR A 135 -5.19 1.65 -0.19
C TYR A 135 -5.27 3.11 -0.61
N CYS A 136 -5.73 3.39 -1.83
CA CYS A 136 -6.01 4.72 -2.32
C CYS A 136 -6.93 4.69 -3.56
N PHE A 137 -7.43 5.86 -3.92
CA PHE A 137 -8.14 6.15 -5.16
C PHE A 137 -7.38 7.20 -5.95
N TYR A 138 -7.55 7.18 -7.27
CA TYR A 138 -6.84 8.06 -8.18
C TYR A 138 -7.83 9.03 -8.82
N SER A 139 -7.54 10.33 -8.72
CA SER A 139 -8.26 11.32 -9.50
C SER A 139 -7.91 11.20 -10.98
N LYS A 140 -8.84 11.59 -11.85
CA LYS A 140 -8.59 11.63 -13.29
C LYS A 140 -7.37 12.50 -13.64
N PRO A 141 -7.21 13.72 -13.08
CA PRO A 141 -6.01 14.53 -13.32
C PRO A 141 -4.70 13.87 -12.90
N LEU A 142 -4.69 13.05 -11.83
CA LEU A 142 -3.51 12.29 -11.43
C LEU A 142 -3.13 11.26 -12.49
N ILE A 143 -4.11 10.48 -12.95
CA ILE A 143 -3.89 9.45 -13.97
C ILE A 143 -3.36 10.09 -15.25
N GLU A 144 -4.00 11.18 -15.72
CA GLU A 144 -3.56 11.93 -16.91
C GLU A 144 -2.13 12.48 -16.74
N ALA A 145 -1.78 12.99 -15.56
CA ALA A 145 -0.45 13.53 -15.30
C ALA A 145 0.63 12.43 -15.24
N ILE A 146 0.34 11.29 -14.60
CA ILE A 146 1.25 10.13 -14.61
C ILE A 146 1.40 9.58 -16.03
N ALA A 147 0.32 9.49 -16.80
CA ALA A 147 0.38 9.06 -18.20
C ALA A 147 1.28 9.98 -19.04
N LYS A 148 1.22 11.30 -18.84
CA LYS A 148 2.13 12.27 -19.47
C LYS A 148 3.59 12.08 -19.03
N LEU A 149 3.83 11.82 -17.74
CA LEU A 149 5.18 11.54 -17.23
C LEU A 149 5.75 10.28 -17.86
N ILE A 150 4.96 9.21 -18.00
CA ILE A 150 5.39 7.99 -18.67
C ILE A 150 5.65 8.25 -20.16
N GLY A 151 4.74 8.98 -20.82
CA GLY A 151 4.81 9.27 -22.24
C GLY A 151 4.68 8.01 -23.09
N GLY A 152 5.41 7.96 -24.20
CA GLY A 152 5.40 6.81 -25.13
C GLY A 152 6.23 5.60 -24.68
N ARG A 153 6.76 5.60 -23.44
CA ARG A 153 7.62 4.55 -22.90
C ARG A 153 6.82 3.37 -22.38
N GLU A 154 7.44 2.20 -22.34
CA GLU A 154 6.85 1.05 -21.66
C GLU A 154 6.94 1.24 -20.15
N CYS A 155 5.83 0.95 -19.48
CA CYS A 155 5.70 1.09 -18.04
C CYS A 155 5.43 -0.26 -17.39
N LEU A 156 6.20 -0.58 -16.37
CA LEU A 156 5.97 -1.73 -15.51
C LEU A 156 5.38 -1.26 -14.18
N GLU A 157 4.20 -1.76 -13.83
CA GLU A 157 3.66 -1.62 -12.47
C GLU A 157 4.11 -2.82 -11.62
N ILE A 158 4.83 -2.54 -10.53
CA ILE A 158 5.27 -3.55 -9.55
C ILE A 158 4.40 -3.42 -8.29
N ALA A 159 4.02 -4.56 -7.72
CA ALA A 159 3.05 -4.65 -6.61
C ALA A 159 1.70 -4.02 -6.99
N ALA A 160 1.19 -4.41 -8.16
CA ALA A 160 0.01 -3.80 -8.78
C ALA A 160 -1.31 -4.10 -8.06
N GLY A 161 -1.34 -5.06 -7.13
CA GLY A 161 -2.58 -5.53 -6.52
C GLY A 161 -3.56 -6.02 -7.58
N ASP A 162 -4.76 -5.42 -7.63
CA ASP A 162 -5.79 -5.75 -8.62
C ASP A 162 -5.56 -5.15 -10.03
N GLY A 163 -4.43 -4.46 -10.25
CA GLY A 163 -4.08 -3.84 -11.53
C GLY A 163 -4.90 -2.59 -11.89
N THR A 164 -5.59 -1.97 -10.93
CA THR A 164 -6.43 -0.78 -11.18
C THR A 164 -5.66 0.38 -11.80
N LEU A 165 -4.46 0.68 -11.31
CA LEU A 165 -3.67 1.80 -11.86
C LEU A 165 -3.23 1.52 -13.29
N SER A 166 -2.64 0.34 -13.56
CA SER A 166 -2.32 -0.09 -14.93
C SER A 166 -3.53 -0.04 -15.87
N ARG A 167 -4.72 -0.48 -15.43
CA ARG A 167 -5.95 -0.38 -16.22
C ARG A 167 -6.29 1.08 -16.56
N PHE A 168 -6.15 1.99 -15.61
CA PHE A 168 -6.41 3.41 -15.83
C PHE A 168 -5.37 4.06 -16.74
N LEU A 169 -4.09 3.74 -16.57
CA LEU A 169 -3.02 4.22 -17.44
C LEU A 169 -3.18 3.70 -18.87
N ALA A 170 -3.57 2.43 -19.04
CA ALA A 170 -3.85 1.85 -20.35
C ALA A 170 -5.02 2.57 -21.06
N ALA A 171 -6.04 2.99 -20.32
CA ALA A 171 -7.14 3.79 -20.87
C ALA A 171 -6.70 5.18 -21.35
N GLU A 172 -5.61 5.73 -20.80
CA GLU A 172 -4.94 6.96 -21.28
C GLU A 172 -3.89 6.68 -22.37
N GLY A 173 -3.83 5.45 -22.91
CA GLY A 173 -2.93 5.08 -24.00
C GLY A 173 -1.52 4.64 -23.58
N VAL A 174 -1.26 4.46 -22.29
CA VAL A 174 0.03 3.99 -21.79
C VAL A 174 0.19 2.48 -22.02
N ARG A 175 1.37 2.05 -22.48
CA ARG A 175 1.76 0.62 -22.51
C ARG A 175 2.17 0.17 -21.11
N ALA A 176 1.19 -0.07 -20.24
CA ALA A 176 1.38 -0.48 -18.85
C ALA A 176 1.23 -2.00 -18.68
N THR A 177 2.21 -2.63 -18.02
CA THR A 177 2.15 -4.06 -17.63
C THR A 177 2.07 -4.18 -16.10
N ALA A 178 1.01 -4.81 -15.60
CA ALA A 178 0.80 -5.02 -14.16
C ALA A 178 1.46 -6.32 -13.68
N THR A 179 2.22 -6.25 -12.59
CA THR A 179 2.85 -7.41 -11.95
C THR A 179 2.67 -7.40 -10.43
N ASP A 180 2.43 -8.57 -9.85
CA ASP A 180 2.29 -8.76 -8.40
C ASP A 180 2.71 -10.19 -8.01
N ASP A 181 3.21 -10.40 -6.79
CA ASP A 181 3.68 -11.71 -6.32
C ASP A 181 2.55 -12.60 -5.73
N TYR A 182 1.34 -12.03 -5.62
CA TYR A 182 0.13 -12.65 -5.06
C TYR A 182 0.23 -12.97 -3.56
N SER A 183 1.16 -12.36 -2.84
CA SER A 183 1.30 -12.53 -1.39
C SER A 183 0.05 -12.06 -0.61
N TRP A 184 -0.79 -11.21 -1.23
CA TRP A 184 -2.01 -10.65 -0.64
C TRP A 184 -3.32 -11.27 -1.15
N LYS A 185 -3.29 -12.50 -1.69
CA LYS A 185 -4.48 -13.21 -2.23
C LYS A 185 -5.67 -13.36 -1.28
N HIS A 186 -5.47 -13.13 0.02
CA HIS A 186 -6.52 -13.16 1.03
C HIS A 186 -7.36 -11.87 1.04
N ALA A 187 -6.80 -10.75 0.55
CA ALA A 187 -7.43 -9.44 0.52
C ALA A 187 -7.65 -8.93 -0.91
N VAL A 188 -6.76 -9.28 -1.85
CA VAL A 188 -6.79 -8.85 -3.24
C VAL A 188 -7.33 -9.98 -4.13
N ASN A 189 -8.28 -9.66 -5.00
CA ASN A 189 -8.66 -10.52 -6.10
C ASN A 189 -7.86 -10.14 -7.35
N TYR A 190 -6.97 -11.03 -7.79
CA TYR A 190 -6.06 -10.77 -8.90
C TYR A 190 -6.69 -11.19 -10.23
N PRO A 191 -6.96 -10.24 -11.16
CA PRO A 191 -7.42 -10.59 -12.50
C PRO A 191 -6.29 -11.16 -13.34
N GLU A 192 -6.63 -11.88 -14.43
CA GLU A 192 -5.64 -12.48 -15.35
C GLU A 192 -4.72 -11.44 -16.02
N THR A 193 -5.15 -10.19 -16.07
CA THR A 193 -4.36 -9.07 -16.59
C THR A 193 -3.18 -8.68 -15.69
N VAL A 194 -3.17 -9.13 -14.43
CA VAL A 194 -2.02 -8.96 -13.52
C VAL A 194 -1.16 -10.21 -13.60
N LEU A 195 0.10 -10.04 -14.01
CA LEU A 195 1.02 -11.17 -14.13
C LEU A 195 1.59 -11.54 -12.76
N LYS A 196 1.46 -12.81 -12.38
CA LYS A 196 2.05 -13.33 -11.15
C LYS A 196 3.58 -13.41 -11.26
N MET A 197 4.28 -12.39 -10.78
CA MET A 197 5.74 -12.26 -10.81
C MET A 197 6.21 -11.43 -9.63
N ASP A 198 7.32 -11.85 -9.00
CA ASP A 198 8.02 -10.95 -8.10
C ASP A 198 8.73 -9.82 -8.88
N ALA A 199 9.12 -8.76 -8.16
CA ALA A 199 9.80 -7.61 -8.76
C ALA A 199 11.08 -7.99 -9.52
N ALA A 200 11.85 -8.95 -9.02
CA ALA A 200 13.11 -9.36 -9.64
C ALA A 200 12.86 -10.07 -10.99
N GLN A 201 11.85 -10.93 -11.03
CA GLN A 201 11.39 -11.60 -12.25
C GLN A 201 10.86 -10.59 -13.26
N ALA A 202 10.01 -9.66 -12.82
CA ALA A 202 9.41 -8.65 -13.67
C ALA A 202 10.47 -7.71 -14.28
N LEU A 203 11.40 -7.19 -13.47
CA LEU A 203 12.49 -6.32 -13.94
C LEU A 203 13.41 -7.03 -14.95
N ARG A 204 13.75 -8.31 -14.72
CA ARG A 204 14.56 -9.09 -15.67
C ARG A 204 13.83 -9.36 -16.98
N LYS A 205 12.54 -9.66 -16.93
CA LYS A 205 11.74 -10.01 -18.10
C LYS A 205 11.46 -8.81 -19.00
N PHE A 206 11.04 -7.70 -18.41
CA PHE A 206 10.55 -6.55 -19.15
C PHE A 206 11.61 -5.47 -19.39
N GLN A 207 12.68 -5.43 -18.58
CA GLN A 207 13.74 -4.42 -18.65
C GLN A 207 13.19 -2.99 -18.85
N PRO A 208 12.25 -2.54 -18.00
CA PRO A 208 11.47 -1.34 -18.27
C PRO A 208 12.30 -0.06 -18.10
N THR A 209 11.96 0.97 -18.88
CA THR A 209 12.47 2.32 -18.67
C THR A 209 11.72 3.09 -17.58
N VAL A 210 10.43 2.80 -17.42
CA VAL A 210 9.59 3.43 -16.39
C VAL A 210 8.98 2.36 -15.49
N VAL A 211 9.11 2.53 -14.18
CA VAL A 211 8.45 1.71 -13.18
C VAL A 211 7.46 2.57 -12.40
N VAL A 212 6.27 2.05 -12.13
CA VAL A 212 5.31 2.67 -11.21
C VAL A 212 4.98 1.70 -10.08
N CYS A 213 4.82 2.22 -8.88
CA CYS A 213 4.32 1.44 -7.74
C CYS A 213 3.33 2.29 -6.94
N SER A 214 2.14 1.74 -6.71
CA SER A 214 1.12 2.41 -5.92
C SER A 214 1.00 1.76 -4.55
N TRP A 215 1.25 2.57 -3.53
CA TRP A 215 1.20 2.21 -2.12
C TRP A 215 2.13 1.04 -1.76
N PRO A 216 3.44 1.12 -2.10
CA PRO A 216 4.39 0.07 -1.75
C PRO A 216 4.34 -0.22 -0.25
N PRO A 217 4.36 -1.49 0.19
CA PRO A 217 4.44 -1.80 1.60
C PRO A 217 5.66 -1.13 2.23
N ALA A 218 5.49 -0.48 3.37
CA ALA A 218 6.58 0.10 4.14
C ALA A 218 7.66 -0.94 4.42
N ASN A 219 8.92 -0.56 4.22
CA ASN A 219 10.11 -1.40 4.42
C ASN A 219 10.07 -2.72 3.61
N ASN A 220 9.42 -2.73 2.46
CA ASN A 220 9.52 -3.85 1.53
C ASN A 220 10.97 -4.05 1.06
N SER A 221 11.32 -5.24 0.60
CA SER A 221 12.68 -5.54 0.14
C SER A 221 12.89 -5.29 -1.35
N PHE A 222 11.82 -5.11 -2.13
CA PHE A 222 11.86 -5.15 -3.59
C PHE A 222 12.24 -3.83 -4.23
N GLU A 223 11.97 -2.68 -3.58
CA GLU A 223 12.25 -1.37 -4.17
C GLU A 223 13.75 -1.15 -4.41
N ARG A 224 14.64 -1.75 -3.60
CA ARG A 224 16.08 -1.78 -3.88
C ARG A 224 16.41 -2.28 -5.29
N LEU A 225 15.65 -3.27 -5.78
CA LEU A 225 15.90 -3.91 -7.07
C LEU A 225 15.60 -2.96 -8.22
N ILE A 226 14.66 -2.03 -8.02
CA ILE A 226 14.32 -0.99 -8.99
C ILE A 226 15.50 -0.03 -9.12
N PHE A 227 16.06 0.42 -7.99
CA PHE A 227 17.21 1.34 -7.98
C PHE A 227 18.50 0.74 -8.55
N THR A 228 18.65 -0.59 -8.51
CA THR A 228 19.81 -1.27 -9.11
C THR A 228 19.56 -1.81 -10.51
N SER A 229 18.36 -1.65 -11.07
CA SER A 229 18.02 -2.10 -12.41
C SER A 229 18.61 -1.15 -13.47
N PRO A 230 19.48 -1.63 -14.39
CA PRO A 230 20.17 -0.74 -15.33
C PRO A 230 19.24 0.05 -16.25
N GLY A 231 18.13 -0.55 -16.68
CA GLY A 231 17.21 0.05 -17.65
C GLY A 231 16.24 1.10 -17.08
N VAL A 232 16.05 1.15 -15.77
CA VAL A 232 15.04 2.03 -15.15
C VAL A 232 15.57 3.46 -15.12
N GLU A 233 14.88 4.37 -15.80
CA GLU A 233 15.20 5.80 -15.85
C GLU A 233 14.29 6.62 -14.94
N LEU A 234 13.05 6.17 -14.76
CA LEU A 234 12.05 6.83 -13.94
C LEU A 234 11.32 5.81 -13.07
N TYR A 235 11.37 6.02 -11.75
CA TYR A 235 10.51 5.30 -10.81
C TYR A 235 9.50 6.25 -10.17
N ILE A 236 8.21 5.97 -10.37
CA ILE A 236 7.09 6.76 -9.85
C ILE A 236 6.45 6.00 -8.68
N VAL A 237 6.44 6.60 -7.50
CA VAL A 237 5.80 6.03 -6.32
C VAL A 237 4.60 6.87 -5.93
N ILE A 238 3.41 6.27 -5.97
CA ILE A 238 2.23 6.85 -5.33
C ILE A 238 2.20 6.34 -3.90
N GLY A 239 2.25 7.24 -2.91
CA GLY A 239 2.33 6.84 -1.52
C GLY A 239 1.83 7.92 -0.57
N SER A 240 2.37 7.94 0.63
CA SER A 240 2.03 8.90 1.67
C SER A 240 3.28 9.61 2.17
N ARG A 241 3.11 10.87 2.61
CA ARG A 241 4.16 11.66 3.29
C ARG A 241 4.59 11.04 4.62
N HIS A 242 3.71 10.26 5.24
CA HIS A 242 4.01 9.53 6.46
C HIS A 242 4.87 8.30 6.13
N THR A 243 6.12 8.32 6.58
CA THR A 243 7.12 7.32 6.19
C THR A 243 6.78 5.89 6.62
N PHE A 244 6.02 5.72 7.70
CA PHE A 244 5.55 4.42 8.15
C PHE A 244 4.42 3.84 7.27
N ALA A 245 3.80 4.65 6.42
CA ALA A 245 2.59 4.28 5.70
C ALA A 245 2.87 3.65 4.34
N SER A 246 3.98 3.98 3.67
CA SER A 246 4.35 3.42 2.37
C SER A 246 5.83 3.59 2.04
N GLY A 247 6.37 2.65 1.26
CA GLY A 247 7.71 2.73 0.68
C GLY A 247 8.83 2.29 1.61
N ASN A 248 9.98 1.96 1.04
CA ASN A 248 11.20 1.67 1.78
C ASN A 248 12.08 2.93 1.87
N TRP A 249 11.85 3.71 2.92
CA TRP A 249 12.61 4.94 3.17
C TRP A 249 14.10 4.73 3.46
N ALA A 250 14.49 3.54 3.93
CA ALA A 250 15.90 3.22 4.08
C ALA A 250 16.56 3.11 2.69
N ASP A 251 15.94 2.38 1.77
CA ASP A 251 16.43 2.24 0.39
C ASP A 251 16.37 3.57 -0.37
N TYR A 252 15.29 4.36 -0.19
CA TYR A 252 15.14 5.68 -0.83
C TYR A 252 16.28 6.65 -0.47
N ARG A 253 16.78 6.57 0.78
CA ARG A 253 17.85 7.42 1.29
C ARG A 253 19.24 6.85 0.99
N ALA A 254 19.37 5.53 0.93
CA ALA A 254 20.65 4.87 0.72
C ALA A 254 21.07 4.81 -0.76
N GLN A 255 20.10 4.81 -1.68
CA GLN A 255 20.38 4.82 -3.11
C GLN A 255 21.03 6.15 -3.53
N THR A 256 21.95 6.09 -4.51
CA THR A 256 22.65 7.26 -5.05
C THR A 256 22.41 7.47 -6.55
N ALA A 257 21.82 6.49 -7.25
CA ALA A 257 21.64 6.49 -8.69
C ALA A 257 20.49 7.40 -9.17
N PHE A 258 19.57 7.78 -8.29
CA PHE A 258 18.38 8.55 -8.61
C PHE A 258 18.32 9.84 -7.80
N GLU A 259 17.85 10.91 -8.43
CA GLU A 259 17.35 12.11 -7.78
C GLU A 259 15.90 11.89 -7.34
N LEU A 260 15.63 12.05 -6.05
CA LEU A 260 14.30 11.96 -5.46
C LEU A 260 13.66 13.35 -5.40
N LYS A 261 12.50 13.50 -6.03
CA LYS A 261 11.62 14.66 -5.94
C LYS A 261 10.25 14.27 -5.40
N GLU A 262 9.76 14.98 -4.38
CA GLU A 262 8.35 14.92 -4.00
C GLU A 262 7.54 15.86 -4.90
N ASP A 263 6.47 15.34 -5.51
CA ASP A 263 5.49 16.13 -6.23
C ASP A 263 4.18 16.20 -5.43
N ALA A 264 4.07 17.26 -4.64
CA ALA A 264 2.92 17.49 -3.78
C ALA A 264 1.64 17.78 -4.56
N ASP A 265 1.74 18.31 -5.77
CA ASP A 265 0.60 18.68 -6.61
C ASP A 265 -0.02 17.46 -7.26
N LEU A 266 0.80 16.52 -7.76
CA LEU A 266 0.34 15.17 -8.10
C LEU A 266 -0.28 14.48 -6.88
N GLY A 267 0.32 14.66 -5.70
CA GLY A 267 -0.21 14.18 -4.43
C GLY A 267 -1.65 14.58 -4.13
N ARG A 268 -2.12 15.76 -4.59
CA ARG A 268 -3.52 16.20 -4.39
C ARG A 268 -4.55 15.34 -5.13
N GLY A 269 -4.10 14.58 -6.13
CA GLY A 269 -4.92 13.64 -6.87
C GLY A 269 -4.97 12.24 -6.27
N VAL A 270 -4.22 11.99 -5.19
CA VAL A 270 -4.32 10.78 -4.38
C VAL A 270 -5.43 10.98 -3.36
N LEU A 271 -6.43 10.11 -3.41
CA LEU A 271 -7.65 10.26 -2.62
C LEU A 271 -7.85 9.08 -1.66
N PRO A 272 -8.50 9.32 -0.50
CA PRO A 272 -8.94 10.62 -0.01
C PRO A 272 -7.78 11.46 0.62
N PRO A 273 -7.91 12.79 0.73
CA PRO A 273 -6.84 13.67 1.23
C PRO A 273 -6.33 13.32 2.63
N GLU A 274 -7.18 12.72 3.46
CA GLU A 274 -6.86 12.27 4.82
C GLU A 274 -5.71 11.24 4.87
N LEU A 275 -5.39 10.59 3.75
CA LEU A 275 -4.24 9.69 3.65
C LEU A 275 -2.89 10.41 3.67
N GLY A 276 -2.86 11.73 3.51
CA GLY A 276 -1.60 12.46 3.33
C GLY A 276 -0.87 12.05 2.04
N GLY A 277 -1.64 11.69 1.02
CA GLY A 277 -1.14 11.16 -0.26
C GLY A 277 -0.15 12.09 -0.95
N THR A 278 0.85 11.49 -1.58
CA THR A 278 1.89 12.19 -2.35
C THR A 278 2.43 11.31 -3.47
N VAL A 279 3.16 11.89 -4.41
CA VAL A 279 3.88 11.17 -5.46
C VAL A 279 5.36 11.47 -5.35
N TYR A 280 6.18 10.43 -5.27
CA TYR A 280 7.63 10.55 -5.33
C TYR A 280 8.11 10.16 -6.72
N LEU A 281 8.95 10.99 -7.31
CA LEU A 281 9.57 10.78 -8.60
C LEU A 281 11.06 10.56 -8.37
N PHE A 282 11.54 9.40 -8.78
CA PHE A 282 12.95 9.07 -8.79
C PHE A 282 13.42 9.13 -10.24
N HIS A 283 14.14 10.19 -10.59
CA HIS A 283 14.77 10.32 -11.91
C HIS A 283 16.19 9.80 -11.83
N LYS A 284 16.58 8.88 -12.71
CA LYS A 284 17.95 8.41 -12.78
C LYS A 284 18.85 9.61 -13.08
N ARG A 285 19.94 9.73 -12.33
CA ARG A 285 20.96 10.75 -12.60
C ARG A 285 21.66 10.39 -13.90
N ASP A 286 21.88 11.40 -14.75
CA ASP A 286 22.80 11.25 -15.87
C ASP A 286 24.19 10.92 -15.31
N ALA A 287 24.84 9.92 -15.91
CA ALA A 287 26.16 9.45 -15.52
C ALA A 287 27.26 10.42 -15.95
#